data_AF-A0A973PJ79-F1
#
_entry.id   AF-A0A973PJ79-F1
#
_cell.length_a   1.000
_cell.length_b   1.000
_cell.length_c   1.000
_cell.angle_alpha   90.00
_cell.angle_beta   90.00
_cell.angle_gamma   90.00
#
_symmetry.space_group_name_H-M   'P 1'
#
loop_
_entity.id
_entity.type
_entity.pdbx_description
1 polymer ?
#
loop_
_entity_poly.entity_id
_entity_poly.type
_entity_poly.pdbx_seq_one_letter_code
_entity_poly.pdbx_strand_id
1 'polypeptide(L)'
;MVARDTGEPHRVASTLELLFDLFFVVAVSISSSELHHAISEGHAASGVVNYVAVFFAVWWAWMNYTWFASAYDTDDWLYRVMTLIQMSGVLVFAAGVPRAFEEHDWKIVYLGYVIMRIAMVTQWLRAAKDDPAGRPTAIRYAIGICVAQVAWIGLLVAPDSWWMAVFALGVVLELAVPVWAERRRRTPWHPHHIAERYGLFVIIMLGENV
;
A
#
# COMPACT_ATOMS: atom_id res chain seq x y z
N MET A 1 13.73 8.21 -14.70
CA MET A 1 13.51 6.79 -14.39
C MET A 1 13.71 5.97 -15.66
N VAL A 2 14.76 5.16 -15.70
CA VAL A 2 14.96 4.15 -16.75
C VAL A 2 14.41 2.84 -16.20
N ALA A 3 13.68 2.06 -17.02
CA ALA A 3 13.25 0.72 -16.64
C ALA A 3 14.48 -0.15 -16.32
N ARG A 4 14.47 -0.85 -15.19
CA ARG A 4 15.66 -1.58 -14.72
C ARG A 4 15.96 -2.83 -15.57
N ASP A 5 17.23 -3.21 -15.58
CA ASP A 5 17.69 -4.46 -16.17
C ASP A 5 17.27 -5.64 -15.27
N THR A 6 16.63 -6.63 -15.86
CA THR A 6 16.10 -7.82 -15.17
C THR A 6 17.18 -8.85 -14.80
N GLY A 7 18.46 -8.59 -15.14
CA GLY A 7 19.57 -9.52 -14.99
C GLY A 7 20.64 -9.21 -13.93
N GLU A 8 20.50 -8.16 -13.11
CA GLU A 8 21.52 -7.82 -12.08
C GLU A 8 21.61 -8.89 -10.98
N PRO A 9 22.76 -9.59 -10.80
CA PRO A 9 22.93 -10.58 -9.74
C PRO A 9 23.16 -9.91 -8.38
N HIS A 10 22.46 -10.38 -7.34
CA HIS A 10 22.64 -9.97 -5.93
C HIS A 10 22.35 -8.50 -5.62
N ARG A 11 21.08 -8.09 -5.77
CA ARG A 11 20.59 -6.88 -5.13
C ARG A 11 20.11 -7.21 -3.72
N VAL A 12 20.80 -6.69 -2.71
CA VAL A 12 20.36 -6.71 -1.31
C VAL A 12 19.39 -5.54 -1.08
N ALA A 13 18.33 -5.75 -0.28
CA ALA A 13 17.42 -4.68 0.11
C ALA A 13 18.16 -3.45 0.66
N SER A 14 17.81 -2.25 0.20
CA SER A 14 18.40 -1.01 0.70
C SER A 14 17.92 -0.71 2.13
N THR A 15 18.71 0.05 2.91
CA THR A 15 18.32 0.48 4.27
C THR A 15 16.98 1.24 4.28
N LEU A 16 16.68 1.97 3.20
CA LEU A 16 15.43 2.71 3.06
C LEU A 16 14.23 1.78 2.80
N GLU A 17 14.42 0.68 2.07
CA GLU A 17 13.40 -0.35 1.90
C GLU A 17 13.14 -1.10 3.22
N LEU A 18 14.18 -1.40 3.99
CA LEU A 18 14.03 -2.01 5.33
C LEU A 18 13.30 -1.09 6.30
N LEU A 19 13.66 0.21 6.31
CA LEU A 19 12.95 1.20 7.10
C LEU A 19 11.48 1.30 6.67
N PHE A 20 11.20 1.22 5.37
CA PHE A 20 9.84 1.23 4.83
C PHE A 20 9.04 0.02 5.34
N ASP A 21 9.64 -1.16 5.28
CA ASP A 21 9.01 -2.40 5.75
C ASP A 21 8.67 -2.30 7.24
N LEU A 22 9.57 -1.74 8.06
CA LEU A 22 9.32 -1.51 9.49
C LEU A 22 8.11 -0.62 9.75
N PHE A 23 7.96 0.52 9.05
CA PHE A 23 6.80 1.41 9.21
C PHE A 23 5.47 0.70 8.90
N PHE A 24 5.46 -0.18 7.90
CA PHE A 24 4.29 -0.96 7.56
C PHE A 24 4.03 -2.08 8.59
N VAL A 25 5.07 -2.72 9.13
CA VAL A 25 4.93 -3.69 10.22
C VAL A 25 4.32 -3.02 11.45
N VAL A 26 4.79 -1.84 11.85
CA VAL A 26 4.22 -1.08 12.99
C VAL A 26 2.72 -0.83 12.80
N ALA A 27 2.29 -0.46 11.59
CA ALA A 27 0.87 -0.26 11.30
C ALA A 27 0.05 -1.56 11.43
N VAL A 28 0.62 -2.70 11.02
CA VAL A 28 0.01 -4.03 11.23
C VAL A 28 -0.03 -4.38 12.71
N SER A 29 1.04 -4.14 13.47
CA SER A 29 1.12 -4.40 14.92
C SER A 29 0.04 -3.62 15.68
N ILE A 30 -0.15 -2.33 15.37
CA ILE A 30 -1.22 -1.51 15.95
C ILE A 30 -2.59 -2.12 15.66
N SER A 31 -2.86 -2.50 14.41
CA SER A 31 -4.14 -3.13 14.04
C SER A 31 -4.37 -4.47 14.75
N SER A 32 -3.30 -5.24 15.00
CA SER A 32 -3.36 -6.51 15.72
C SER A 32 -3.70 -6.30 17.20
N SER A 33 -3.15 -5.26 17.83
CA SER A 33 -3.49 -4.85 19.20
C SER A 33 -4.97 -4.49 19.33
N GLU A 34 -5.51 -3.71 18.38
CA GLU A 34 -6.93 -3.35 18.35
C GLU A 34 -7.84 -4.57 18.17
N LEU A 35 -7.42 -5.55 17.35
CA LEU A 35 -8.13 -6.82 17.23
C LEU A 35 -8.17 -7.58 18.55
N HIS A 36 -7.05 -7.62 19.28
CA HIS A 36 -6.98 -8.28 20.59
C HIS A 36 -7.95 -7.62 21.58
N HIS A 37 -7.98 -6.28 21.64
CA HIS A 37 -8.92 -5.53 22.46
C HIS A 37 -10.37 -5.85 22.08
N ALA A 38 -10.72 -5.76 20.79
CA ALA A 38 -12.07 -6.06 20.32
C ALA A 38 -12.53 -7.49 20.66
N ILE A 39 -11.62 -8.48 20.58
CA ILE A 39 -11.93 -9.86 21.00
C ILE A 39 -12.14 -9.94 22.52
N SER A 40 -11.28 -9.28 23.31
CA SER A 40 -11.36 -9.28 24.77
C SER A 40 -12.64 -8.64 25.31
N GLU A 41 -13.20 -7.67 24.59
CA GLU A 41 -14.45 -6.98 24.94
C GLU A 41 -15.71 -7.66 24.40
N GLY A 42 -15.59 -8.82 23.73
CA GLY A 42 -16.72 -9.57 23.20
C GLY A 42 -17.21 -9.13 21.81
N HIS A 43 -16.48 -8.24 21.14
CA HIS A 43 -16.77 -7.74 19.79
C HIS A 43 -15.93 -8.44 18.70
N ALA A 44 -15.71 -9.75 18.84
CA ALA A 44 -14.79 -10.51 17.98
C ALA A 44 -15.14 -10.42 16.47
N ALA A 45 -16.42 -10.48 16.11
CA ALA A 45 -16.83 -10.46 14.69
C ALA A 45 -16.52 -9.12 14.01
N SER A 46 -16.91 -8.00 14.61
CA SER A 46 -16.61 -6.65 14.08
C SER A 46 -15.12 -6.35 14.14
N GLY A 47 -14.43 -6.77 15.21
CA GLY A 47 -12.98 -6.64 15.34
C GLY A 47 -12.23 -7.32 14.18
N VAL A 48 -12.59 -8.56 13.84
CA VAL A 48 -11.99 -9.29 12.71
C VAL A 48 -12.24 -8.59 11.38
N VAL A 49 -13.46 -8.09 11.13
CA VAL A 49 -13.79 -7.37 9.89
C VAL A 49 -12.95 -6.09 9.76
N ASN A 50 -12.88 -5.28 10.81
CA ASN A 50 -12.09 -4.05 10.82
C ASN A 50 -10.60 -4.36 10.64
N TYR A 51 -10.08 -5.37 11.33
CA TYR A 51 -8.70 -5.82 11.20
C TYR A 51 -8.36 -6.24 9.77
N VAL A 52 -9.18 -7.10 9.14
CA VAL A 52 -8.96 -7.53 7.76
C VAL A 52 -8.97 -6.35 6.81
N ALA A 53 -9.85 -5.37 7.02
CA ALA A 53 -9.91 -4.18 6.19
C ALA A 53 -8.64 -3.32 6.31
N VAL A 54 -8.18 -3.08 7.54
CA VAL A 54 -6.95 -2.32 7.83
C VAL A 54 -5.72 -3.05 7.30
N PHE A 55 -5.61 -4.35 7.59
CA PHE A 55 -4.54 -5.20 7.10
C PHE A 55 -4.47 -5.20 5.58
N PHE A 56 -5.61 -5.37 4.89
CA PHE A 56 -5.65 -5.31 3.44
C PHE A 56 -5.16 -3.96 2.91
N ALA A 57 -5.60 -2.83 3.49
CA ALA A 57 -5.18 -1.51 3.05
C ALA A 57 -3.67 -1.30 3.20
N VAL A 58 -3.10 -1.67 4.35
CA VAL A 58 -1.66 -1.58 4.63
C VAL A 58 -0.88 -2.50 3.69
N TRP A 59 -1.26 -3.77 3.62
CA TRP A 59 -0.61 -4.76 2.77
C TRP A 59 -0.67 -4.38 1.29
N TRP A 60 -1.80 -3.86 0.82
CA TRP A 60 -1.96 -3.45 -0.57
C TRP A 60 -1.13 -2.21 -0.92
N ALA A 61 -1.05 -1.23 -0.03
CA ALA A 61 -0.18 -0.07 -0.21
C ALA A 61 1.30 -0.47 -0.23
N TRP A 62 1.71 -1.40 0.63
CA TRP A 62 3.04 -2.01 0.60
C TRP A 62 3.31 -2.72 -0.73
N MET A 63 2.35 -3.53 -1.20
CA MET A 63 2.46 -4.27 -2.46
C MET A 63 2.72 -3.35 -3.65
N ASN A 64 1.92 -2.27 -3.76
CA ASN A 64 2.04 -1.31 -4.85
C ASN A 64 3.43 -0.67 -4.88
N TYR A 65 3.98 -0.34 -3.71
CA TYR A 65 5.34 0.19 -3.60
C TYR A 65 6.39 -0.85 -3.96
N THR A 66 6.30 -2.06 -3.43
CA THR A 66 7.24 -3.13 -3.72
C THR A 66 7.28 -3.47 -5.23
N TRP A 67 6.12 -3.47 -5.90
CA TRP A 67 6.06 -3.61 -7.36
C TRP A 67 6.69 -2.43 -8.09
N PHE A 68 6.37 -1.20 -7.71
CA PHE A 68 6.95 -0.01 -8.33
C PHE A 68 8.47 0.04 -8.17
N ALA A 69 8.96 -0.15 -6.95
CA ALA A 69 10.38 -0.16 -6.60
C ALA A 69 11.14 -1.25 -7.38
N SER A 70 10.53 -2.43 -7.54
CA SER A 70 11.14 -3.51 -8.32
C SER A 70 11.30 -3.18 -9.81
N ALA A 71 10.44 -2.31 -10.36
CA ALA A 71 10.47 -1.96 -11.79
C ALA A 71 11.26 -0.67 -12.11
N TYR A 72 11.21 0.34 -11.23
CA TYR A 72 11.63 1.72 -11.54
C TYR A 72 12.47 2.42 -10.47
N ASP A 73 12.90 1.73 -9.40
CA ASP A 73 13.70 2.38 -8.37
C ASP A 73 15.00 2.95 -8.97
N THR A 74 15.16 4.27 -8.91
CA THR A 74 16.33 5.01 -9.40
C THR A 74 17.21 5.57 -8.30
N ASP A 75 16.89 5.29 -7.02
CA ASP A 75 17.54 5.78 -5.80
C ASP A 75 17.92 7.29 -5.81
N ASP A 76 17.14 8.11 -6.51
CA ASP A 76 17.37 9.55 -6.58
C ASP A 76 16.67 10.31 -5.44
N TRP A 77 17.04 11.59 -5.27
CA TRP A 77 16.52 12.42 -4.17
C TRP A 77 14.98 12.47 -4.13
N LEU A 78 14.33 12.54 -5.29
CA LEU A 78 12.88 12.66 -5.37
C LEU A 78 12.21 11.32 -5.05
N TYR A 79 12.80 10.19 -5.47
CA TYR A 79 12.35 8.87 -5.04
C TYR A 79 12.39 8.74 -3.52
N ARG A 80 13.50 9.14 -2.88
CA ARG A 80 13.66 9.11 -1.42
C ARG A 80 12.63 9.99 -0.70
N VAL A 81 12.40 11.21 -1.18
CA VAL A 81 11.37 12.11 -0.64
C VAL A 81 9.97 11.50 -0.78
N MET A 82 9.65 10.91 -1.94
CA MET A 82 8.34 10.25 -2.13
C MET A 82 8.17 9.05 -1.20
N THR A 83 9.22 8.25 -0.97
CA THR A 83 9.16 7.14 -0.02
C THR A 83 8.97 7.64 1.41
N LEU A 84 9.65 8.73 1.82
CA LEU A 84 9.44 9.34 3.14
C LEU A 84 8.00 9.88 3.30
N ILE A 85 7.42 10.46 2.25
CA ILE A 85 6.00 10.88 2.25
C ILE A 85 5.09 9.65 2.43
N GLN A 86 5.41 8.53 1.76
CA GLN A 86 4.64 7.30 1.89
C GLN A 86 4.75 6.69 3.29
N MET A 87 5.94 6.69 3.90
CA MET A 87 6.15 6.32 5.31
C MET A 87 5.35 7.23 6.25
N SER A 88 5.34 8.54 6.00
CA SER A 88 4.53 9.48 6.79
C SER A 88 3.03 9.17 6.65
N GLY A 89 2.59 8.80 5.45
CA GLY A 89 1.21 8.41 5.18
C GLY A 89 0.79 7.14 5.94
N VAL A 90 1.65 6.12 6.02
CA VAL A 90 1.33 4.89 6.78
C VAL A 90 1.31 5.15 8.29
N LEU A 91 2.13 6.07 8.81
CA LEU A 91 2.06 6.51 10.21
C LEU A 91 0.76 7.23 10.52
N VAL A 92 0.34 8.18 9.67
CA VAL A 92 -0.95 8.86 9.83
C VAL A 92 -2.10 7.84 9.76
N PHE A 93 -2.03 6.90 8.82
CA PHE A 93 -2.99 5.81 8.71
C PHE A 93 -3.05 5.01 10.01
N ALA A 94 -1.91 4.58 10.53
CA ALA A 94 -1.81 3.78 11.75
C ALA A 94 -2.34 4.52 12.99
N ALA A 95 -2.04 5.82 13.11
CA ALA A 95 -2.56 6.67 14.18
C ALA A 95 -4.10 6.81 14.14
N GLY A 96 -4.72 6.62 12.98
CA GLY A 96 -6.17 6.60 12.82
C GLY A 96 -6.84 5.26 13.17
N VAL A 97 -6.07 4.16 13.27
CA VAL A 97 -6.62 2.81 13.45
C VAL A 97 -7.40 2.66 14.76
N PRO A 98 -6.89 3.04 15.94
CA PRO A 98 -7.66 2.88 17.20
C PRO A 98 -9.02 3.60 17.14
N ARG A 99 -9.01 4.84 16.64
CA ARG A 99 -10.22 5.65 16.49
C ARG A 99 -11.21 5.08 15.48
N ALA A 100 -10.73 4.41 14.43
CA ALA A 100 -11.57 3.71 13.47
C ALA A 100 -12.25 2.47 14.08
N PHE A 101 -11.58 1.79 15.01
CA PHE A 101 -12.14 0.62 15.71
C PHE A 101 -13.17 1.02 16.77
N GLU A 102 -12.86 2.03 17.59
CA GLU A 102 -13.70 2.46 18.71
C GLU A 102 -14.87 3.36 18.26
N GLU A 103 -14.58 4.41 17.50
CA GLU A 103 -15.55 5.47 17.14
C GLU A 103 -16.17 5.29 15.75
N HIS A 104 -15.72 4.30 14.97
CA HIS A 104 -16.03 4.16 13.55
C HIS A 104 -15.66 5.42 12.72
N ASP A 105 -14.74 6.25 13.22
CA ASP A 105 -14.24 7.43 12.50
C ASP A 105 -13.01 7.09 11.66
N TRP A 106 -13.25 6.75 10.40
CA TRP A 106 -12.20 6.34 9.48
C TRP A 106 -11.42 7.51 8.85
N LYS A 107 -11.76 8.78 9.10
CA LYS A 107 -11.22 9.92 8.34
C LYS A 107 -9.70 9.99 8.33
N ILE A 108 -9.06 9.73 9.48
CA ILE A 108 -7.59 9.77 9.61
C ILE A 108 -6.95 8.61 8.83
N VAL A 109 -7.57 7.42 8.86
CA VAL A 109 -7.15 6.25 8.07
C VAL A 109 -7.18 6.59 6.58
N TYR A 110 -8.28 7.16 6.08
CA TYR A 110 -8.39 7.59 4.69
C TYR A 110 -7.39 8.70 4.34
N LEU A 111 -7.16 9.66 5.24
CA LEU A 111 -6.17 10.71 5.02
C LEU A 111 -4.75 10.14 4.86
N GLY A 112 -4.34 9.24 5.74
CA GLY A 112 -3.06 8.54 5.62
C GLY A 112 -2.95 7.77 4.30
N TYR A 113 -4.04 7.12 3.88
CA TYR A 113 -4.10 6.41 2.61
C TYR A 113 -3.93 7.35 1.40
N VAL A 114 -4.62 8.50 1.40
CA VAL A 114 -4.49 9.52 0.35
C VAL A 114 -3.05 10.02 0.25
N ILE A 115 -2.38 10.28 1.38
CA ILE A 115 -0.98 10.71 1.41
C ILE A 115 -0.09 9.68 0.71
N MET A 116 -0.25 8.39 1.04
CA MET A 116 0.47 7.30 0.38
C MET A 116 0.19 7.25 -1.13
N ARG A 117 -1.06 7.43 -1.55
CA ARG A 117 -1.44 7.42 -2.97
C ARG A 117 -0.91 8.60 -3.75
N ILE A 118 -0.84 9.79 -3.17
CA ILE A 118 -0.27 10.97 -3.83
C ILE A 118 1.22 10.72 -4.17
N ALA A 119 1.97 10.15 -3.24
CA ALA A 119 3.36 9.76 -3.49
C ALA A 119 3.46 8.73 -4.62
N MET A 120 2.64 7.67 -4.57
CA MET A 120 2.60 6.60 -5.57
C MET A 120 2.25 7.10 -6.98
N VAL A 121 1.20 7.92 -7.11
CA VAL A 121 0.76 8.48 -8.39
C VAL A 121 1.83 9.39 -8.97
N THR A 122 2.49 10.21 -8.14
CA THR A 122 3.59 11.07 -8.55
C THR A 122 4.76 10.24 -9.11
N GLN A 123 5.09 9.14 -8.46
CA GLN A 123 6.11 8.19 -8.93
C GLN A 123 5.75 7.55 -10.28
N TRP A 124 4.50 7.12 -10.47
CA TRP A 124 4.02 6.58 -11.76
C TRP A 124 4.01 7.62 -12.88
N LEU A 125 3.58 8.86 -12.61
CA LEU A 125 3.61 9.94 -13.59
C LEU A 125 5.03 10.31 -14.00
N ARG A 126 5.98 10.24 -13.06
CA ARG A 126 7.40 10.43 -13.35
C ARG A 126 7.96 9.29 -14.21
N ALA A 127 7.66 8.04 -13.87
CA ALA A 127 8.03 6.89 -14.70
C ALA A 127 7.46 7.03 -16.13
N ALA A 128 6.23 7.53 -16.26
CA ALA A 128 5.60 7.79 -17.55
C ALA A 128 6.31 8.89 -18.37
N LYS A 129 6.92 9.87 -17.72
CA LYS A 129 7.69 10.93 -18.39
C LYS A 129 9.06 10.43 -18.86
N ASP A 130 9.74 9.67 -18.02
CA ASP A 130 11.15 9.33 -18.22
C ASP A 130 11.37 8.00 -18.97
N ASP A 131 10.37 7.11 -19.01
CA ASP A 131 10.38 5.86 -19.79
C ASP A 131 9.27 5.89 -20.86
N PRO A 132 9.55 6.38 -22.08
CA PRO A 132 8.58 6.43 -23.17
C PRO A 132 7.99 5.06 -23.53
N ALA A 133 8.76 3.99 -23.33
CA ALA A 133 8.37 2.65 -23.71
C ALA A 133 7.43 2.01 -22.68
N GLY A 134 7.57 2.35 -21.39
CA GLY A 134 6.67 1.95 -20.30
C GLY A 134 5.52 2.93 -20.03
N ARG A 135 5.55 4.13 -20.65
CA ARG A 135 4.58 5.22 -20.46
C ARG A 135 3.11 4.82 -20.47
N PRO A 136 2.61 3.99 -21.41
CA PRO A 136 1.20 3.60 -21.42
C PRO A 136 0.79 2.83 -20.16
N THR A 137 1.66 1.94 -19.67
CA THR A 137 1.42 1.15 -18.45
C THR A 137 1.46 2.06 -17.22
N ALA A 138 2.46 2.94 -17.14
CA ALA A 138 2.63 3.87 -16.02
C ALA A 138 1.44 4.86 -15.88
N ILE A 139 0.93 5.40 -17.00
CA ILE A 139 -0.26 6.25 -17.00
C ILE A 139 -1.51 5.47 -16.54
N ARG A 140 -1.66 4.20 -16.95
CA ARG A 140 -2.77 3.36 -16.49
C ARG A 140 -2.71 3.11 -15.00
N TYR A 141 -1.54 2.85 -14.44
CA TYR A 141 -1.40 2.77 -12.98
C TYR A 141 -1.81 4.07 -12.30
N ALA A 142 -1.31 5.22 -12.76
CA ALA A 142 -1.68 6.52 -12.20
C ALA A 142 -3.21 6.75 -12.25
N ILE A 143 -3.85 6.50 -13.41
CA ILE A 143 -5.30 6.64 -13.57
C ILE A 143 -6.06 5.65 -12.69
N GLY A 144 -5.68 4.37 -12.70
CA GLY A 144 -6.35 3.32 -11.94
C GLY A 144 -6.31 3.58 -10.44
N ILE A 145 -5.14 4.00 -9.93
CA ILE A 145 -4.97 4.40 -8.53
C ILE A 145 -5.82 5.63 -8.19
N CYS A 146 -5.86 6.65 -9.05
CA CYS A 146 -6.70 7.82 -8.83
C CYS A 146 -8.19 7.48 -8.83
N VAL A 147 -8.65 6.64 -9.76
CA VAL A 147 -10.05 6.19 -9.81
C VAL A 147 -10.41 5.38 -8.57
N ALA A 148 -9.54 4.46 -8.14
CA ALA A 148 -9.73 3.69 -6.91
C ALA A 148 -9.76 4.63 -5.69
N GLN A 149 -8.88 5.63 -5.63
CA GLN A 149 -8.86 6.60 -4.54
C GLN A 149 -10.13 7.47 -4.48
N VAL A 150 -10.66 7.90 -5.63
CA VAL A 150 -11.94 8.62 -5.70
C VAL A 150 -13.08 7.70 -5.28
N ALA A 151 -13.06 6.44 -5.70
CA ALA A 151 -14.03 5.46 -5.23
C ALA A 151 -13.99 5.38 -3.71
N TRP A 152 -12.83 5.11 -3.09
CA TRP A 152 -12.62 5.09 -1.63
C TRP A 152 -13.15 6.33 -0.91
N ILE A 153 -12.87 7.54 -1.41
CA ILE A 153 -13.40 8.77 -0.81
C ILE A 153 -14.93 8.85 -0.96
N GLY A 154 -15.46 8.43 -2.11
CA GLY A 154 -16.90 8.29 -2.32
C GLY A 154 -17.56 7.27 -1.38
N LEU A 155 -16.79 6.32 -0.83
CA LEU A 155 -17.29 5.35 0.14
C LEU A 155 -17.50 5.96 1.54
N LEU A 156 -16.80 7.05 1.88
CA LEU A 156 -17.00 7.76 3.15
C LEU A 156 -18.38 8.41 3.28
N VAL A 157 -19.07 8.65 2.16
CA VAL A 157 -20.43 9.22 2.16
C VAL A 157 -21.50 8.14 1.98
N ALA A 158 -21.12 6.88 1.82
CA ALA A 158 -22.06 5.78 1.73
C ALA A 158 -22.66 5.45 3.11
N PRO A 159 -23.92 4.97 3.18
CA PRO A 159 -24.51 4.54 4.45
C PRO A 159 -23.72 3.39 5.08
N ASP A 160 -23.58 3.39 6.40
CA ASP A 160 -22.82 2.37 7.16
C ASP A 160 -23.29 0.94 6.87
N SER A 161 -24.59 0.75 6.59
CA SER A 161 -25.17 -0.55 6.25
C SER A 161 -24.63 -1.15 4.95
N TRP A 162 -24.01 -0.36 4.09
CA TRP A 162 -23.42 -0.79 2.82
C TRP A 162 -21.90 -0.94 2.91
N TRP A 163 -21.29 -0.56 4.03
CA TRP A 163 -19.84 -0.46 4.19
C TRP A 163 -19.10 -1.72 3.72
N MET A 164 -19.58 -2.91 4.09
CA MET A 164 -18.91 -4.17 3.72
C MET A 164 -18.98 -4.48 2.22
N ALA A 165 -20.14 -4.27 1.58
CA ALA A 165 -20.30 -4.47 0.14
C ALA A 165 -19.47 -3.46 -0.66
N VAL A 166 -19.43 -2.24 -0.16
CA VAL A 166 -18.69 -1.11 -0.69
C VAL A 166 -17.18 -1.32 -0.56
N PHE A 167 -16.71 -1.77 0.60
CA PHE A 167 -15.32 -2.16 0.84
C PHE A 167 -14.90 -3.29 -0.09
N ALA A 168 -15.71 -4.35 -0.21
CA ALA A 168 -15.45 -5.46 -1.13
C ALA A 168 -15.35 -5.01 -2.59
N LEU A 169 -16.21 -4.08 -3.03
CA LEU A 169 -16.11 -3.48 -4.35
C LEU A 169 -14.81 -2.68 -4.51
N GLY A 170 -14.42 -1.90 -3.51
CA GLY A 170 -13.15 -1.19 -3.46
C GLY A 170 -11.95 -2.13 -3.62
N VAL A 171 -11.93 -3.25 -2.88
CA VAL A 171 -10.92 -4.31 -3.00
C VAL A 171 -10.86 -4.85 -4.43
N VAL A 172 -12.00 -5.17 -5.04
CA VAL A 172 -12.05 -5.68 -6.41
C VAL A 172 -11.51 -4.65 -7.42
N LEU A 173 -11.87 -3.37 -7.26
CA LEU A 173 -11.35 -2.30 -8.09
C LEU A 173 -9.83 -2.17 -7.97
N GLU A 174 -9.31 -2.21 -6.75
CA GLU A 174 -7.87 -2.18 -6.46
C GLU A 174 -7.13 -3.34 -7.14
N LEU A 175 -7.61 -4.57 -6.96
CA LEU A 175 -7.02 -5.76 -7.58
C LEU A 175 -7.13 -5.74 -9.11
N ALA A 176 -8.12 -5.03 -9.67
CA ALA A 176 -8.27 -4.88 -11.12
C ALA A 176 -7.26 -3.88 -11.72
N VAL A 177 -6.72 -2.94 -10.95
CA VAL A 177 -5.79 -1.91 -11.47
C VAL A 177 -4.53 -2.53 -12.09
N PRO A 178 -3.76 -3.41 -11.41
CA PRO A 178 -2.60 -4.06 -12.02
C PRO A 178 -2.99 -4.90 -13.24
N VAL A 179 -4.08 -5.67 -13.14
CA VAL A 179 -4.58 -6.54 -14.22
C VAL A 179 -4.91 -5.73 -15.47
N TRP A 180 -5.45 -4.51 -15.32
CA TRP A 180 -5.76 -3.61 -16.42
C TRP A 180 -4.53 -2.85 -16.94
N ALA A 181 -3.68 -2.36 -16.04
CA ALA A 181 -2.49 -1.60 -16.38
C ALA A 181 -1.49 -2.45 -17.19
N GLU A 182 -1.23 -3.67 -16.75
CA GLU A 182 -0.25 -4.57 -17.38
C GLU A 182 -0.72 -5.20 -18.71
N ARG A 183 -2.00 -5.08 -19.10
CA ARG A 183 -2.50 -5.69 -20.35
C ARG A 183 -1.76 -5.24 -21.61
N ARG A 184 -1.18 -4.04 -21.60
CA ARG A 184 -0.45 -3.51 -22.77
C ARG A 184 1.01 -3.91 -22.78
N ARG A 185 1.66 -3.85 -21.61
CA ARG A 185 3.05 -4.24 -21.44
C ARG A 185 3.26 -4.54 -19.97
N ARG A 186 3.77 -5.75 -19.69
CA ARG A 186 4.18 -6.14 -18.34
C ARG A 186 5.37 -5.29 -17.91
N THR A 187 5.34 -4.82 -16.67
CA THR A 187 6.47 -4.16 -16.04
C THR A 187 7.62 -5.18 -15.87
N PRO A 188 8.88 -4.76 -16.02
CA PRO A 188 10.02 -5.62 -15.77
C PRO A 188 10.25 -5.72 -14.25
N TRP A 189 9.45 -6.52 -13.56
CA TRP A 189 9.62 -6.78 -12.13
C TRP A 189 10.57 -7.96 -11.91
N HIS A 190 11.36 -7.91 -10.82
CA HIS A 190 12.33 -8.94 -10.46
C HIS A 190 11.74 -9.88 -9.40
N PRO A 191 11.34 -11.12 -9.73
CA PRO A 191 10.61 -12.00 -8.80
C PRO A 191 11.41 -12.32 -7.53
N HIS A 192 12.74 -12.43 -7.65
CA HIS A 192 13.61 -12.73 -6.51
C HIS A 192 13.66 -11.58 -5.50
N HIS A 193 13.63 -10.32 -5.95
CA HIS A 193 13.67 -9.15 -5.07
C HIS A 193 12.35 -9.00 -4.31
N ILE A 194 11.23 -9.29 -4.97
CA ILE A 194 9.93 -9.36 -4.30
C ILE A 194 9.96 -10.44 -3.24
N ALA A 195 10.39 -11.67 -3.57
CA ALA A 195 10.47 -12.77 -2.61
C ALA A 195 11.35 -12.42 -1.39
N GLU A 196 12.48 -11.74 -1.60
CA GLU A 196 13.34 -11.23 -0.51
C GLU A 196 12.60 -10.26 0.40
N ARG A 197 11.92 -9.25 -0.16
CA ARG A 197 11.15 -8.27 0.63
C ARG A 197 9.98 -8.90 1.38
N TYR A 198 9.30 -9.88 0.79
CA TYR A 198 8.28 -10.65 1.52
C TYR A 198 8.88 -11.42 2.70
N GLY A 199 10.03 -12.08 2.50
CA GLY A 199 10.73 -12.79 3.58
C GLY A 199 11.14 -11.85 4.71
N LEU A 200 11.74 -10.71 4.38
CA LEU A 200 12.11 -9.67 5.34
C LEU A 200 10.90 -9.11 6.09
N PHE A 201 9.84 -8.76 5.36
CA PHE A 201 8.60 -8.25 5.97
C PHE A 201 8.01 -9.26 6.96
N VAL A 202 7.94 -10.53 6.59
CA VAL A 202 7.43 -11.60 7.48
C VAL A 202 8.32 -11.76 8.70
N ILE A 203 9.65 -11.74 8.55
CA ILE A 203 10.57 -11.85 9.69
C ILE A 203 10.40 -10.68 10.65
N ILE A 204 10.36 -9.45 10.14
CA ILE A 204 10.16 -8.24 10.97
C ILE A 204 8.81 -8.32 11.67
N MET A 205 7.75 -8.69 10.95
CA MET A 205 6.41 -8.86 11.52
C MET A 205 6.39 -9.92 12.62
N LEU A 206 7.03 -11.07 12.43
CA LEU A 206 7.15 -12.08 13.49
C LEU A 206 7.95 -11.56 14.68
N GLY A 207 9.05 -10.84 14.44
CA GLY A 207 9.90 -10.29 15.49
C GLY A 207 9.21 -9.23 16.35
N GLU A 208 8.28 -8.46 15.80
CA GLU A 208 7.56 -7.44 16.56
C GLU A 208 6.47 -8.02 17.48
N ASN A 209 6.01 -9.25 17.24
CA ASN A 209 4.96 -9.90 18.02
C ASN A 209 5.51 -10.81 19.16
N VAL A 210 6.82 -10.79 19.45
CA VAL A 210 7.48 -11.60 20.49
C VAL A 210 7.76 -10.79 21.76
#